data_AF-A0A8C4PFF8-F1
#
_entry.id   AF-A0A8C4PFF8-F1
#
_cell.length_a   1.000
_cell.length_b   1.000
_cell.length_c   1.000
_cell.angle_alpha   90.00
_cell.angle_beta   90.00
_cell.angle_gamma   90.00
#
_symmetry.space_group_name_H-M   'P 1'
#
loop_
_entity.id
_entity.type
_entity.pdbx_description
1 polymer ?
#
loop_
_entity_poly.entity_id
_entity_poly.type
_entity_poly.pdbx_seq_one_letter_code
_entity_poly.pdbx_strand_id
1 'polypeptide(L)'
;MTTAFPSQVRQNYHQDSEAAINRQINLELHASYVYLSMSFYFDRDDVALKNFAKYFLHQSHEEREHAEKLMKLQNQRGERCQTEIWEETVATVQAGEDHEHQP
;
A
#
# COMPACT_ATOMS: atom_id res chain seq x y z
N MET A 1 -15.20 23.60 0.83
CA MET A 1 -15.02 22.14 0.80
C MET A 1 -15.61 21.63 -0.50
N THR A 2 -14.76 21.31 -1.47
CA THR A 2 -15.21 20.81 -2.79
C THR A 2 -15.58 19.35 -2.62
N THR A 3 -16.87 19.03 -2.55
CA THR A 3 -17.33 17.64 -2.55
C THR A 3 -17.07 17.06 -3.94
N ALA A 4 -16.04 16.24 -4.09
CA ALA A 4 -15.80 15.50 -5.31
C ALA A 4 -17.02 14.60 -5.59
N PHE A 5 -17.53 14.62 -6.83
CA PHE A 5 -18.62 13.73 -7.21
C PHE A 5 -18.17 12.27 -7.11
N PRO A 6 -19.03 11.36 -6.61
CA PRO A 6 -18.69 9.95 -6.52
C PRO A 6 -18.45 9.37 -7.92
N SER A 7 -17.58 8.37 -8.00
CA SER A 7 -17.28 7.68 -9.25
C SER A 7 -18.53 7.07 -9.88
N GLN A 8 -18.60 7.10 -11.22
CA GLN A 8 -19.72 6.55 -12.01
C GLN A 8 -19.99 5.06 -11.76
N VAL A 9 -19.00 4.31 -11.28
CA VAL A 9 -19.11 2.87 -10.99
C VAL A 9 -19.38 2.58 -9.51
N ARG A 10 -19.41 3.60 -8.63
CA ARG A 10 -19.65 3.40 -7.19
C ARG A 10 -21.11 3.01 -6.95
N GLN A 11 -21.33 1.80 -6.46
CA GLN A 11 -22.65 1.31 -6.09
C GLN A 11 -22.60 0.48 -4.80
N ASN A 12 -23.42 0.83 -3.82
CA ASN A 12 -23.51 0.15 -2.52
C ASN A 12 -22.15 -0.05 -1.81
N TYR A 13 -21.29 0.96 -1.86
CA TYR A 13 -19.96 0.92 -1.23
C TYR A 13 -19.86 2.03 -0.18
N HIS A 14 -19.91 1.64 1.10
CA HIS A 14 -19.90 2.59 2.22
C HIS A 14 -18.51 3.20 2.41
N GLN A 15 -18.44 4.46 2.85
CA GLN A 15 -17.17 5.16 3.07
C GLN A 15 -16.30 4.46 4.14
N ASP A 16 -16.93 3.88 5.17
CA ASP A 16 -16.18 3.11 6.17
C ASP A 16 -15.52 1.86 5.59
N SER A 17 -16.18 1.22 4.62
CA SER A 17 -15.63 0.05 3.92
C SER A 17 -14.43 0.46 3.07
N GLU A 18 -14.57 1.56 2.32
CA GLU A 18 -13.47 2.16 1.54
C GLU A 18 -12.25 2.45 2.42
N ALA A 19 -12.45 3.12 3.55
CA ALA A 19 -11.39 3.46 4.49
C ALA A 19 -10.77 2.20 5.14
N ALA A 20 -11.59 1.18 5.43
CA ALA A 20 -11.10 -0.10 5.96
C ALA A 20 -10.24 -0.85 4.94
N ILE A 21 -10.59 -0.84 3.65
CA ILE A 21 -9.79 -1.44 2.59
C ILE A 21 -8.46 -0.71 2.43
N ASN A 22 -8.44 0.63 2.45
CA ASN A 22 -7.17 1.39 2.40
C ASN A 22 -6.25 1.04 3.60
N ARG A 23 -6.80 0.96 4.82
CA ARG A 23 -6.04 0.52 5.99
C ARG A 23 -5.50 -0.90 5.83
N GLN A 24 -6.31 -1.83 5.31
CA GLN A 24 -5.87 -3.21 5.07
C GLN A 24 -4.75 -3.26 4.03
N ILE A 25 -4.84 -2.49 2.93
CA ILE A 25 -3.77 -2.40 1.93
C ILE A 25 -2.43 -2.02 2.59
N ASN A 26 -2.42 -1.00 3.45
CA ASN A 26 -1.19 -0.60 4.15
C ASN A 26 -0.71 -1.69 5.12
N LEU A 27 -1.61 -2.38 5.83
CA LEU A 27 -1.26 -3.49 6.71
C LEU A 27 -0.60 -4.65 5.95
N GLU A 28 -1.13 -5.04 4.78
CA GLU A 28 -0.53 -6.09 3.95
C GLU A 28 0.85 -5.69 3.41
N LEU A 29 1.01 -4.42 2.99
CA LEU A 29 2.31 -3.90 2.55
C LEU A 29 3.33 -3.85 3.70
N HIS A 30 2.89 -3.45 4.89
CA HIS A 30 3.73 -3.46 6.08
C HIS A 30 4.13 -4.89 6.47
N ALA A 31 3.19 -5.84 6.46
CA ALA A 31 3.48 -7.25 6.70
C ALA A 31 4.48 -7.81 5.67
N SER A 32 4.30 -7.49 4.40
CA SER A 32 5.25 -7.83 3.33
C SER A 32 6.66 -7.32 3.63
N TYR A 33 6.79 -6.07 4.08
CA TYR A 33 8.09 -5.49 4.45
C TYR A 33 8.72 -6.15 5.67
N VAL A 34 7.93 -6.44 6.71
CA VAL A 34 8.38 -7.16 7.91
C VAL A 34 8.91 -8.55 7.54
N TYR A 35 8.16 -9.32 6.74
CA TYR A 35 8.60 -10.64 6.29
C TYR A 35 9.86 -10.57 5.41
N LEU A 36 9.99 -9.53 4.59
CA LEU A 36 11.22 -9.31 3.81
C LEU A 36 12.41 -9.09 4.74
N SER A 37 12.27 -8.24 5.76
CA SER A 37 13.32 -8.00 6.76
C SER A 37 13.71 -9.28 7.48
N MET A 38 12.74 -10.11 7.87
CA MET A 38 12.99 -11.41 8.50
C MET A 38 13.73 -12.36 7.57
N SER A 39 13.36 -12.42 6.27
CA SER A 39 14.06 -13.22 5.28
C SER A 39 15.55 -12.89 5.24
N PHE A 40 15.90 -11.60 5.14
CA PHE A 40 17.29 -11.15 5.10
C PHE A 40 18.02 -11.36 6.43
N TYR A 41 17.33 -11.28 7.57
CA TYR A 41 17.92 -11.62 8.87
C TYR A 41 18.36 -13.09 8.92
N PHE A 42 17.51 -14.02 8.47
CA PHE A 42 17.82 -15.46 8.48
C PHE A 42 18.85 -15.88 7.42
N ASP A 43 19.09 -15.06 6.39
CA ASP A 43 20.07 -15.31 5.34
C ASP A 43 21.49 -14.82 5.67
N ARG A 44 21.67 -14.09 6.77
CA ARG A 44 23.00 -13.63 7.22
C ARG A 44 23.94 -14.82 7.47
N ASP A 45 25.24 -14.62 7.28
CA ASP A 45 26.26 -15.65 7.47
C ASP A 45 26.36 -16.16 8.91
N ASP A 46 26.04 -15.31 9.89
CA ASP A 46 26.05 -15.64 11.32
C ASP A 46 24.78 -16.32 11.82
N VAL A 47 23.69 -16.33 11.03
CA VAL A 47 22.43 -17.04 11.33
C VAL A 47 22.27 -18.28 10.46
N ALA A 48 22.50 -18.14 9.15
CA ALA A 48 22.57 -19.19 8.13
C ALA A 48 21.36 -20.15 8.05
N LEU A 49 20.16 -19.70 8.39
CA LEU A 49 18.92 -20.50 8.36
C LEU A 49 18.19 -20.37 7.01
N LYS A 50 18.80 -20.90 5.95
CA LYS A 50 18.33 -20.74 4.54
C LYS A 50 16.87 -21.14 4.28
N ASN A 51 16.34 -22.14 4.99
CA ASN A 51 14.94 -22.55 4.82
C ASN A 51 13.96 -21.53 5.43
N PHE A 52 14.33 -20.92 6.56
CA PHE A 52 13.55 -19.83 7.16
C PHE A 52 13.60 -18.58 6.27
N ALA A 53 14.78 -18.24 5.74
CA ALA A 53 14.92 -17.14 4.79
C ALA A 53 13.98 -17.31 3.59
N LYS A 54 14.01 -18.48 2.94
CA LYS A 54 13.11 -18.80 1.82
C LYS A 54 11.62 -18.75 2.20
N TYR A 55 11.26 -19.26 3.37
CA TYR A 55 9.89 -19.22 3.86
C TYR A 55 9.39 -17.78 4.01
N PHE A 56 10.15 -16.93 4.70
CA PHE A 56 9.75 -15.53 4.90
C PHE A 56 9.78 -14.70 3.62
N LEU A 57 10.69 -15.00 2.68
CA LEU A 57 10.66 -14.38 1.36
C LEU A 57 9.37 -14.71 0.60
N HIS A 58 8.93 -15.98 0.67
CA HIS A 58 7.68 -16.40 0.06
C HIS A 58 6.48 -15.70 0.71
N GLN A 59 6.41 -15.64 2.04
CA GLN A 59 5.35 -14.91 2.76
C GLN A 59 5.33 -13.43 2.41
N SER A 60 6.50 -12.77 2.32
CA SER A 60 6.60 -11.38 1.88
C SER A 60 5.96 -11.15 0.51
N HIS A 61 6.15 -12.08 -0.43
CA HIS A 61 5.53 -11.99 -1.75
C HIS A 61 4.02 -12.23 -1.70
N GLU A 62 3.54 -13.19 -0.90
CA GLU A 62 2.11 -13.46 -0.75
C GLU A 62 1.35 -12.26 -0.18
N GLU A 63 1.87 -11.60 0.86
CA GLU A 63 1.21 -10.41 1.42
C GLU A 63 1.20 -9.23 0.43
N ARG A 64 2.26 -9.11 -0.39
CA ARG A 64 2.26 -8.12 -1.47
C ARG A 64 1.18 -8.42 -2.52
N GLU A 65 0.98 -9.68 -2.88
CA GLU A 65 -0.13 -10.08 -3.75
C GLU A 65 -1.50 -9.82 -3.11
N HIS A 66 -1.64 -10.00 -1.79
CA HIS A 66 -2.86 -9.63 -1.06
C HIS A 66 -3.14 -8.13 -1.16
N ALA A 67 -2.12 -7.28 -0.92
CA ALA A 67 -2.23 -5.84 -1.09
C ALA A 67 -2.69 -5.46 -2.52
N GLU A 68 -2.08 -6.04 -3.55
CA GLU A 68 -2.42 -5.78 -4.95
C GLU A 68 -3.86 -6.20 -5.30
N LYS A 69 -4.35 -7.32 -4.74
CA LYS A 69 -5.74 -7.76 -4.91
C LYS A 69 -6.72 -6.77 -4.30
N LEU A 70 -6.41 -6.24 -3.11
CA LEU A 70 -7.22 -5.22 -2.44
C LEU A 70 -7.21 -3.90 -3.20
N MET A 71 -6.05 -3.48 -3.73
CA MET A 71 -5.96 -2.29 -4.59
C MET A 71 -6.84 -2.43 -5.84
N LYS A 72 -6.80 -3.60 -6.50
CA LYS A 72 -7.67 -3.90 -7.65
C LYS A 72 -9.15 -3.85 -7.26
N LEU A 73 -9.52 -4.39 -6.10
CA LEU A 73 -10.88 -4.34 -5.58
C LEU A 73 -11.35 -2.89 -5.35
N GLN A 74 -10.51 -2.06 -4.72
CA GLN A 74 -10.83 -0.65 -4.46
C GLN A 74 -11.11 0.11 -5.76
N ASN A 75 -10.25 -0.06 -6.76
CA ASN A 75 -10.42 0.55 -8.08
C ASN A 75 -11.69 0.04 -8.79
N GLN A 76 -12.02 -1.25 -8.69
CA GLN A 76 -13.25 -1.82 -9.25
C GLN A 76 -14.53 -1.25 -8.61
N ARG A 77 -14.46 -0.86 -7.34
CA ARG A 77 -15.58 -0.22 -6.62
C ARG A 77 -15.72 1.27 -6.90
N GLY A 78 -14.86 1.83 -7.75
CA GLY A 78 -14.89 3.23 -8.15
C GLY A 78 -14.08 4.16 -7.27
N GLU A 79 -13.36 3.63 -6.28
CA GLU A 79 -12.59 4.43 -5.35
C GLU A 79 -11.12 4.44 -5.69
N ARG A 80 -10.42 5.46 -5.20
CA ARG A 80 -8.98 5.59 -5.40
C ARG A 80 -8.26 4.89 -4.26
N CYS A 81 -7.27 4.08 -4.61
CA CYS A 81 -6.31 3.58 -3.63
C CYS A 81 -5.53 4.77 -3.04
N GLN A 82 -5.60 4.93 -1.73
CA GLN A 82 -4.76 5.85 -0.99
C GLN A 82 -3.86 5.00 -0.11
N THR A 83 -2.58 4.91 -0.47
CA THR A 83 -1.56 4.38 0.44
C THR A 83 -0.92 5.56 1.16
N GLU A 84 -0.38 5.31 2.34
CA GLU A 84 0.29 6.36 3.13
C GLU A 84 1.45 7.01 2.35
N ILE A 85 2.16 6.22 1.54
CA ILE A 85 3.24 6.71 0.66
C ILE A 85 2.70 7.63 -0.44
N TRP A 86 1.52 7.34 -1.00
CA TRP A 86 0.92 8.17 -2.04
C TRP A 86 0.53 9.55 -1.52
N GLU A 87 0.06 9.66 -0.27
CA GLU A 87 -0.28 10.96 0.34
C GLU A 87 0.97 11.84 0.50
N GLU A 88 2.07 11.28 1.00
CA GLU A 88 3.34 11.99 1.14
C GLU A 88 3.93 12.40 -0.22
N THR A 89 3.83 11.52 -1.22
CA THR A 89 4.30 11.79 -2.59
C THR A 89 3.53 12.95 -3.23
N VAL A 90 2.19 12.94 -3.13
CA VAL A 90 1.35 14.01 -3.68
C VAL A 90 1.60 15.34 -2.96
N ALA A 91 1.76 15.32 -1.63
CA ALA A 91 2.10 16.51 -0.87
C ALA A 91 3.44 17.11 -1.30
N THR A 92 4.44 16.26 -1.55
CA THR A 92 5.77 16.69 -2.01
C THR A 92 5.73 17.26 -3.43
N VAL A 93 4.97 16.66 -4.34
CA VAL A 93 4.80 17.15 -5.72
C VAL A 93 4.09 18.51 -5.72
N GLN A 94 3.01 18.66 -4.95
CA GLN A 94 2.27 19.92 -4.87
C GLN A 94 3.13 21.05 -4.29
N ALA A 95 3.93 20.76 -3.25
CA ALA A 95 4.86 21.72 -2.67
C ALA A 95 5.98 22.13 -3.64
N GLY A 96 6.39 21.24 -4.55
CA GLY A 96 7.35 21.54 -5.61
C GLY A 96 6.80 22.48 -6.68
N GLU A 97 5.54 22.28 -7.10
CA GLU A 97 4.86 23.16 -8.08
C GLU A 97 4.63 24.58 -7.55
N ASP A 98 4.34 24.71 -6.25
CA ASP A 98 4.15 26.01 -5.58
C ASP A 98 5.45 26.83 -5.46
N HIS A 99 6.60 26.15 -5.46
CA HIS A 99 7.92 26.79 -5.42
C HIS A 99 8.43 27.25 -6.80
N GLU A 100 7.97 26.64 -7.90
CA GLU A 100 8.32 27.04 -9.28
C GLU A 100 7.53 28.27 -9.76
N HIS A 101 6.46 28.64 -9.04
CA HIS A 101 5.58 29.78 -9.37
C HIS A 101 5.81 31.05 -8.53
N GLN A 102 6.90 31.14 -7.76
CA GLN A 102 7.28 32.38 -7.06
C GLN A 102 8.41 33.11 -7.81
N PRO A 103 8.20 34.38 -8.23
CA PRO A 103 9.23 35.20 -8.91
C PRO A 103 10.34 35.68 -7.98
#